data_AF-A0A812YRN2-F1
#
_entry.id   AF-A0A812YRN2-F1
#
_cell.length_a   1.000
_cell.length_b   1.000
_cell.length_c   1.000
_cell.angle_alpha   90.00
_cell.angle_beta   90.00
_cell.angle_gamma   90.00
#
_symmetry.space_group_name_H-M   'P 1'
#
loop_
_entity.id
_entity.type
_entity.pdbx_description
1 polymer ?
#
loop_
_entity_poly.entity_id
_entity_poly.type
_entity_poly.pdbx_seq_one_letter_code
_entity_poly.pdbx_strand_id
1 'polypeptide(L)' 'VAEALRCHGAASDMRDHEGAIPLHWAAANGHVDMVQHLVDVGSTPNSVDWAESSVLHDAVWGGHDQVV' A
#
# COMPACT_ATOMS: atom_id res chain seq x y z
N VAL A 1 1.90 -17.71 10.22
CA VAL A 1 2.02 -17.60 8.75
C VAL A 1 2.47 -16.21 8.28
N ALA A 2 2.26 -15.15 9.07
CA ALA A 2 2.69 -13.77 8.72
C ALA A 2 4.21 -13.49 8.83
N GLU A 3 5.00 -14.34 9.50
CA GLU A 3 6.43 -14.07 9.73
C GLU A 3 7.36 -14.47 8.58
N ALA A 4 6.89 -15.26 7.61
CA ALA A 4 7.73 -15.80 6.54
C ALA A 4 8.18 -14.76 5.49
N LEU A 5 7.58 -13.57 5.47
CA LEU A 5 7.90 -12.50 4.52
C LEU A 5 9.06 -11.59 4.95
N ARG A 6 9.52 -11.71 6.22
CA ARG A 6 10.55 -10.83 6.78
C ARG A 6 11.97 -11.09 6.24
N CYS A 7 12.23 -12.26 5.65
CA CYS A 7 13.56 -12.63 5.19
C CYS A 7 13.82 -12.39 3.70
N HIS A 8 12.82 -11.98 2.91
CA HIS A 8 13.01 -11.85 1.47
C HIS A 8 13.16 -10.42 0.94
N GLY A 9 13.07 -9.40 1.80
CA GLY A 9 12.94 -8.03 1.29
C GLY A 9 11.77 -8.00 0.31
N ALA A 10 10.60 -8.47 0.78
CA ALA A 10 9.36 -8.36 0.02
C ALA A 10 9.27 -6.91 -0.43
N ALA A 11 9.52 -6.68 -1.72
CA ALA A 11 9.73 -5.35 -2.24
C ALA A 11 8.40 -4.60 -2.08
N SER A 12 8.31 -3.90 -0.97
CA SER A 12 7.15 -3.19 -0.46
C SER A 12 6.81 -1.98 -1.33
N ASP A 13 7.73 -1.65 -2.26
CA ASP A 13 7.60 -0.70 -3.35
C ASP A 13 7.62 -1.36 -4.75
N MET A 14 7.38 -2.68 -4.86
CA MET A 14 7.15 -3.27 -6.19
C MET A 14 5.89 -2.67 -6.79
N ARG A 15 6.09 -1.93 -7.86
CA ARG A 15 5.02 -1.42 -8.71
C ARG A 15 4.47 -2.56 -9.55
N ASP A 16 3.16 -2.70 -9.55
CA ASP A 16 2.46 -3.59 -10.47
C ASP A 16 2.41 -3.01 -11.89
N HIS A 17 1.64 -3.65 -12.76
CA HIS A 17 1.43 -3.23 -14.14
C HIS A 17 0.65 -1.91 -14.28
N GLU A 18 0.17 -1.31 -13.19
CA GLU A 18 -0.49 0.00 -13.17
C GLU A 18 0.39 1.04 -12.45
N GLY A 19 1.59 0.65 -12.00
CA GLY A 19 2.48 1.52 -11.23
C GLY A 19 2.13 1.56 -9.74
N ALA A 20 1.09 0.84 -9.31
CA ALA A 20 0.61 0.83 -7.94
C ALA A 20 1.46 -0.09 -7.07
N ILE A 21 1.73 0.32 -5.84
CA ILE A 21 2.42 -0.51 -4.84
C ILE A 21 1.37 -1.28 -4.03
N PRO A 22 1.74 -2.36 -3.31
CA PRO A 22 0.79 -3.12 -2.48
C PRO A 22 0.01 -2.25 -1.49
N LEU A 23 0.57 -1.10 -1.11
CA LEU A 23 -0.06 -0.13 -0.23
C LEU A 23 -1.25 0.61 -0.88
N HIS A 24 -1.25 0.87 -2.20
CA HIS A 24 -2.40 1.42 -2.92
C HIS A 24 -3.61 0.51 -2.78
N TRP A 25 -3.43 -0.80 -3.00
CA TRP A 25 -4.48 -1.79 -2.85
C TRP A 25 -4.96 -1.94 -1.40
N ALA A 26 -4.04 -1.88 -0.43
CA ALA A 26 -4.39 -1.89 0.99
C ALA A 26 -5.25 -0.68 1.38
N ALA A 27 -4.91 0.50 0.85
CA ALA A 27 -5.62 1.74 1.08
C ALA A 27 -6.99 1.78 0.38
N ALA A 28 -7.05 1.37 -0.90
CA ALA A 28 -8.27 1.27 -1.68
C ALA A 28 -9.32 0.33 -1.03
N ASN A 29 -8.86 -0.72 -0.34
CA ASN A 29 -9.72 -1.67 0.36
C ASN A 29 -9.98 -1.31 1.85
N GLY A 30 -9.37 -0.22 2.36
CA GLY A 30 -9.54 0.18 3.75
C GLY A 30 -8.91 -0.77 4.77
N HIS A 31 -7.95 -1.59 4.34
CA HIS A 31 -7.30 -2.58 5.20
C HIS A 31 -6.20 -1.91 6.04
N VAL A 32 -6.60 -1.21 7.09
CA VAL A 32 -5.72 -0.47 8.02
C VAL A 32 -4.58 -1.35 8.55
N ASP A 33 -4.88 -2.61 8.92
CA ASP A 33 -3.86 -3.55 9.43
C ASP A 33 -2.79 -3.87 8.37
N MET A 34 -3.19 -3.99 7.10
CA MET A 34 -2.25 -4.18 5.98
C MET A 34 -1.45 -2.92 5.71
N VAL A 35 -2.07 -1.75 5.80
CA VAL A 35 -1.38 -0.45 5.66
C VAL A 35 -0.30 -0.31 6.73
N GLN A 36 -0.63 -0.59 8.00
CA GLN A 36 0.35 -0.57 9.08
C GLN A 36 1.46 -1.60 8.88
N HIS A 37 1.12 -2.82 8.48
CA HIS A 37 2.12 -3.85 8.18
C HIS A 37 3.07 -3.47 7.04
N LEU A 38 2.55 -2.87 5.97
CA LEU A 38 3.35 -2.46 4.81
C LEU A 38 4.24 -1.26 5.14
N VAL A 39 3.73 -0.30 5.91
CA VAL A 39 4.54 0.82 6.44
C VAL A 39 5.66 0.30 7.36
N ASP A 40 5.36 -0.66 8.25
CA ASP A 40 6.35 -1.30 9.13
C ASP A 40 7.43 -2.09 8.37
N VAL A 41 7.07 -2.63 7.19
CA VAL A 41 8.01 -3.32 6.30
C VAL A 41 8.84 -2.32 5.48
N GLY A 42 8.49 -1.03 5.49
CA GLY A 42 9.22 0.03 4.80
C GLY A 42 8.67 0.36 3.41
N SER A 43 7.38 0.11 3.13
CA SER A 43 6.71 0.69 1.95
C SER A 43 6.78 2.21 1.99
N THR A 44 6.93 2.83 0.82
CA THR A 44 6.92 4.28 0.67
C THR A 44 5.47 4.77 0.45
N PRO A 45 4.81 5.38 1.45
CA PRO A 45 3.40 5.80 1.33
C PRO A 45 3.16 6.92 0.34
N ASN A 46 4.22 7.61 -0.08
CA ASN A 46 4.15 8.69 -1.06
C ASN A 46 4.39 8.21 -2.51
N SER A 47 4.28 6.90 -2.74
CA SER A 47 4.36 6.33 -4.08
C SER A 47 3.14 6.77 -4.89
N VAL A 48 3.38 7.24 -6.11
CA VAL A 48 2.32 7.45 -7.10
C VAL A 48 2.33 6.32 -8.13
N ASP A 49 1.13 5.94 -8.55
CA ASP A 49 0.90 5.01 -9.65
C ASP A 49 1.03 5.72 -11.01
N TRP A 50 0.71 5.04 -12.11
CA TRP A 50 0.73 5.66 -13.45
C TRP A 50 -0.42 6.62 -13.70
N ALA A 51 -1.48 6.57 -12.90
CA ALA A 51 -2.58 7.54 -12.91
C ALA A 51 -2.27 8.78 -12.06
N GLU A 52 -1.02 8.92 -11.56
CA GLU A 52 -0.60 9.96 -10.62
C GLU A 52 -1.40 9.95 -9.30
N SER A 53 -2.09 8.84 -9.01
CA SER A 53 -2.78 8.62 -7.75
C SER A 53 -1.80 8.15 -6.68
N SER A 54 -1.81 8.86 -5.57
CA SER A 54 -1.15 8.44 -4.34
C SER A 54 -2.02 7.45 -3.58
N VAL A 55 -1.41 6.72 -2.66
CA VAL A 55 -2.11 5.83 -1.70
C VAL A 55 -3.27 6.55 -0.99
N LEU A 56 -3.11 7.83 -0.70
CA LEU A 56 -4.17 8.68 -0.13
C LEU A 56 -5.34 8.91 -1.09
N HIS A 57 -5.07 9.10 -2.39
CA HIS A 57 -6.13 9.22 -3.40
C HIS A 57 -7.00 7.95 -3.44
N ASP A 58 -6.38 6.77 -3.39
CA ASP A 58 -7.09 5.49 -3.38
C ASP A 58 -7.88 5.26 -2.08
N ALA A 59 -7.32 5.64 -0.92
CA ALA A 59 -8.04 5.60 0.36
C ALA A 59 -9.31 6.45 0.33
N VAL A 60 -9.22 7.65 -0.26
CA VAL A 60 -10.35 8.57 -0.42
C VAL A 60 -11.36 8.01 -1.43
N TRP A 61 -10.92 7.44 -2.55
CA TRP A 61 -11.79 6.80 -3.55
C TRP A 61 -12.52 5.58 -2.99
N GLY A 62 -11.87 4.81 -2.13
CA GLY A 62 -12.48 3.69 -1.41
C GLY A 62 -13.47 4.12 -0.31
N GLY A 63 -13.53 5.42 0.03
CA GLY A 63 -14.41 5.93 1.09
C GLY A 63 -13.96 5.49 2.50
N HIS A 64 -12.67 5.22 2.68
CA HIS A 64 -12.12 4.70 3.91
C HIS A 64 -11.44 5.80 4.73
N ASP A 65 -12.24 6.62 5.44
CA ASP A 65 -11.78 7.70 6.33
C ASP A 65 -10.79 7.25 7.43
N GLN A 66 -10.68 5.96 7.74
CA GLN A 66 -9.69 5.44 8.71
C GLN A 66 -8.27 5.34 8.15
N VAL A 67 -8.11 5.31 6.82
CA VAL A 67 -6.80 5.20 6.16
C VAL A 67 -6.28 6.57 5.70
N VAL A 68 -7.16 7.56 5.54
CA VAL A 68 -6.86 8.94 5.09
C VAL A 68 -6.17 9.78 6.17
#